data_AF-S0ARY1-F1
#
_entry.id   AF-S0ARY1-F1
#
_cell.length_a   1.000
_cell.length_b   1.000
_cell.length_c   1.000
_cell.angle_alpha   90.00
_cell.angle_beta   90.00
_cell.angle_gamma   90.00
#
_symmetry.space_group_name_H-M   'P 1'
#
loop_
_entity.id
_entity.type
_entity.pdbx_description
1 polymer ?
#
loop_
_entity_poly.entity_id
_entity_poly.type
_entity_poly.pdbx_seq_one_letter_code
_entity_poly.pdbx_strand_id
1 'polypeptide(L)'
;MTGFSWNWDVFLLVLLALLALSLIVFGVLTAYFGSNKSRMVGGGLLVVGILIGIFVILGSGDIFKVSFITRILEPTIFYIIAAVIGVVIGLLVFLGAIMKT
;
A
#
# COMPACT_ATOMS: atom_id res chain seq x y z
N MET A 1 29.78 9.25 -14.02
CA MET A 1 28.62 9.79 -13.29
C MET A 1 27.38 9.09 -13.83
N THR A 2 26.91 8.02 -13.19
CA THR A 2 25.62 7.42 -13.56
C THR A 2 24.54 8.30 -12.97
N GLY A 3 23.85 9.08 -13.81
CA GLY A 3 22.69 9.85 -13.38
C GLY A 3 21.66 8.92 -12.74
N PHE A 4 20.97 9.42 -11.72
CA PHE A 4 19.82 8.74 -11.14
C PHE A 4 18.84 8.36 -12.27
N SER A 5 18.60 7.07 -12.49
CA SER A 5 17.62 6.59 -13.45
C SER A 5 16.40 6.10 -12.68
N TRP A 6 15.27 6.77 -12.91
CA TRP A 6 14.00 6.36 -12.33
C TRP A 6 13.49 5.09 -12.99
N ASN A 7 13.03 4.13 -12.18
CA ASN A 7 12.44 2.89 -12.66
C ASN A 7 10.91 2.94 -12.46
N TRP A 8 10.19 3.19 -13.56
CA TRP A 8 8.73 3.29 -13.56
C TRP A 8 8.03 1.97 -13.21
N ASP A 9 8.63 0.83 -13.55
CA ASP A 9 8.07 -0.50 -13.27
C ASP A 9 8.08 -0.79 -11.77
N VAL A 10 9.21 -0.50 -11.12
CA VAL A 10 9.35 -0.61 -9.66
C VAL A 10 8.35 0.31 -8.96
N PHE A 11 8.22 1.56 -9.42
CA PHE A 11 7.25 2.51 -8.86
C PHE A 11 5.81 1.98 -8.96
N LEU A 12 5.40 1.53 -10.15
CA LEU A 12 4.05 1.00 -10.36
C LEU A 12 3.79 -0.24 -9.50
N LEU A 13 4.73 -1.17 -9.43
CA LEU A 13 4.57 -2.40 -8.66
C LEU A 13 4.52 -2.16 -7.14
N VAL A 14 5.31 -1.21 -6.63
CA VAL A 14 5.23 -0.77 -5.23
C VAL A 14 3.87 -0.09 -4.95
N LEU A 15 3.41 0.78 -5.85
CA LEU A 15 2.10 1.42 -5.72
C LEU A 15 0.97 0.39 -5.70
N LEU A 16 1.03 -0.61 -6.58
CA LEU A 16 0.08 -1.72 -6.63
C LEU A 16 0.18 -2.62 -5.38
N ALA A 17 1.38 -2.82 -4.82
CA ALA A 17 1.56 -3.56 -3.58
C ALA A 17 0.89 -2.84 -2.39
N LEU A 18 1.08 -1.52 -2.28
CA LEU A 18 0.43 -0.68 -1.27
C LEU A 18 -1.10 -0.66 -1.44
N LEU A 19 -1.58 -0.56 -2.69
CA LEU A 19 -3.00 -0.64 -3.00
C LEU A 19 -3.59 -2.00 -2.61
N ALA A 20 -2.94 -3.10 -3.01
CA ALA A 20 -3.37 -4.46 -2.67
C ALA A 20 -3.45 -4.64 -1.16
N LEU A 21 -2.42 -4.22 -0.42
CA LEU A 21 -2.42 -4.29 1.04
C LEU A 21 -3.56 -3.48 1.66
N SER A 22 -3.79 -2.25 1.17
CA SER A 22 -4.87 -1.39 1.66
C SER A 22 -6.24 -2.02 1.42
N LEU A 23 -6.47 -2.55 0.22
CA LEU A 23 -7.72 -3.22 -0.15
C LEU A 23 -7.95 -4.50 0.66
N ILE A 24 -6.90 -5.26 0.93
CA ILE A 24 -6.98 -6.45 1.79
C ILE A 24 -7.34 -6.05 3.22
N VAL A 25 -6.60 -5.11 3.82
CA VAL A 25 -6.84 -4.69 5.20
C VAL A 25 -8.24 -4.10 5.35
N PHE A 26 -8.61 -3.12 4.52
CA PHE A 26 -9.95 -2.53 4.55
C PHE A 26 -11.03 -3.53 4.15
N GLY A 27 -10.74 -4.44 3.23
CA GLY A 27 -11.64 -5.51 2.82
C GLY A 27 -11.98 -6.45 3.96
N VAL A 28 -10.96 -6.97 4.67
CA VAL A 28 -11.16 -7.81 5.87
C VAL A 28 -11.95 -7.05 6.94
N LEU A 29 -11.53 -5.83 7.27
CA LEU A 29 -12.19 -5.04 8.32
C LEU A 29 -13.65 -4.74 7.96
N THR A 30 -13.94 -4.39 6.70
CA THR A 30 -15.29 -4.08 6.23
C THR A 30 -16.15 -5.34 6.13
N ALA A 31 -15.58 -6.46 5.67
CA ALA A 31 -16.27 -7.75 5.60
C ALA A 31 -16.65 -8.28 6.98
N TYR A 32 -15.82 -8.00 7.99
CA TYR A 32 -16.05 -8.45 9.37
C TYR A 32 -16.98 -7.50 10.15
N PHE A 33 -16.66 -6.20 10.18
CA PHE A 33 -17.36 -5.21 11.01
C PHE A 33 -18.55 -4.53 10.32
N GLY A 34 -18.74 -4.71 9.00
CA GLY A 34 -19.79 -4.03 8.26
C GLY A 34 -21.21 -4.51 8.57
N SER A 35 -22.22 -3.69 8.23
CA SER A 35 -23.61 -4.13 8.07
C SER A 35 -23.74 -5.10 6.90
N ASN A 36 -24.84 -5.86 6.78
CA ASN A 36 -25.01 -6.86 5.72
C ASN A 36 -24.65 -6.35 4.30
N LYS A 37 -25.02 -5.11 3.96
CA LYS A 37 -24.66 -4.48 2.69
C LYS A 37 -23.17 -4.10 2.60
N SER A 38 -22.62 -3.55 3.68
CA SER A 38 -21.20 -3.16 3.74
C SER A 38 -20.28 -4.39 3.69
N ARG A 39 -20.67 -5.51 4.30
CA ARG A 39 -19.91 -6.78 4.27
C ARG A 39 -19.69 -7.29 2.85
N MET A 40 -20.70 -7.16 1.97
CA MET A 40 -20.56 -7.53 0.57
C MET A 40 -19.50 -6.69 -0.15
N VAL A 41 -19.47 -5.37 0.12
CA VAL A 41 -18.44 -4.48 -0.42
C VAL A 41 -17.06 -4.84 0.13
N GLY A 42 -16.96 -5.12 1.43
CA GLY A 42 -15.73 -5.61 2.06
C GLY A 42 -15.20 -6.89 1.42
N GLY A 43 -16.08 -7.85 1.15
CA GLY A 43 -15.74 -9.07 0.41
C GLY A 43 -15.21 -8.76 -1.00
N GLY A 44 -15.83 -7.83 -1.71
CA GLY A 44 -15.35 -7.37 -3.02
C GLY A 44 -13.96 -6.74 -2.96
N LEU A 45 -13.72 -5.84 -2.01
CA LEU A 45 -12.42 -5.21 -1.78
C LEU A 45 -11.34 -6.27 -1.46
N LEU A 46 -11.68 -7.26 -0.64
CA LEU A 46 -10.77 -8.35 -0.29
C LEU A 46 -10.36 -9.16 -1.53
N VAL A 47 -11.32 -9.57 -2.35
CA VAL A 47 -11.06 -10.36 -3.57
C VAL A 47 -10.20 -9.57 -4.54
N VAL A 48 -10.53 -8.30 -4.81
CA VAL A 48 -9.75 -7.45 -5.71
C VAL A 48 -8.34 -7.23 -5.18
N GLY A 49 -8.20 -6.97 -3.87
CA GLY A 49 -6.89 -6.80 -3.23
C GLY A 49 -6.01 -8.05 -3.35
N ILE A 50 -6.58 -9.25 -3.15
CA ILE A 50 -5.85 -10.52 -3.32
C ILE A 50 -5.41 -10.70 -4.78
N LEU A 51 -6.29 -10.45 -5.76
CA LEU A 51 -5.96 -10.59 -7.18
C LEU A 51 -4.82 -9.65 -7.59
N ILE A 52 -4.85 -8.39 -7.14
CA ILE A 52 -3.76 -7.44 -7.38
C ILE A 52 -2.48 -7.89 -6.69
N GLY A 53 -2.55 -8.36 -5.44
CA GLY A 53 -1.39 -8.88 -4.71
C GLY A 53 -0.72 -10.06 -5.42
N ILE A 54 -1.51 -11.03 -5.90
CA ILE A 54 -1.01 -12.15 -6.71
C ILE A 54 -0.37 -11.65 -8.00
N PHE A 55 -1.02 -10.70 -8.69
CA PHE A 55 -0.46 -10.11 -9.90
C PHE A 55 0.89 -9.43 -9.64
N VAL A 56 1.05 -8.70 -8.55
CA VAL A 56 2.34 -8.07 -8.19
C VAL A 56 3.40 -9.13 -7.91
N ILE A 57 3.08 -10.17 -7.15
CA ILE A 57 4.04 -11.24 -6.79
C ILE A 57 4.53 -11.96 -8.05
N LEU A 58 3.61 -12.46 -8.88
CA LEU A 58 3.96 -13.25 -10.07
C LEU A 58 4.45 -12.35 -11.23
N GLY A 59 3.77 -11.24 -11.46
CA GLY A 59 4.07 -10.31 -12.55
C GLY A 59 5.42 -9.61 -12.38
N SER A 60 5.88 -9.38 -11.15
CA SER A 60 7.18 -8.75 -10.91
C SER A 60 8.33 -9.49 -11.58
N GLY A 61 8.38 -10.82 -11.43
CA GLY A 61 9.41 -11.66 -12.04
C GLY A 61 9.13 -11.97 -13.51
N ASP A 62 7.88 -12.29 -13.86
CA ASP A 62 7.57 -12.82 -15.18
C ASP A 62 7.42 -11.74 -16.25
N ILE A 63 6.78 -10.62 -15.90
CA ILE A 63 6.44 -9.54 -16.83
C ILE A 63 7.49 -8.44 -16.76
N PHE A 64 7.75 -7.95 -15.54
CA PHE A 64 8.59 -6.75 -15.34
C PHE A 64 10.07 -7.07 -15.15
N LYS A 65 10.44 -8.34 -14.95
CA LYS A 65 11.83 -8.79 -14.74
C LYS A 65 12.52 -8.09 -13.56
N VAL A 66 11.75 -7.82 -12.50
CA VAL A 66 12.20 -7.15 -11.28
C VAL A 66 12.06 -8.10 -10.08
N SER A 67 13.01 -8.05 -9.15
CA SER A 67 12.99 -8.86 -7.92
C SER A 67 11.87 -8.41 -6.98
N PHE A 68 10.89 -9.29 -6.71
CA PHE A 68 9.81 -9.05 -5.76
C PHE A 68 10.32 -8.63 -4.38
N ILE A 69 11.25 -9.39 -3.81
CA ILE A 69 11.70 -9.18 -2.43
C ILE A 69 12.44 -7.85 -2.28
N THR A 70 13.49 -7.65 -3.07
CA THR A 70 14.44 -6.54 -2.87
C THR A 70 14.00 -5.22 -3.49
N ARG A 71 13.16 -5.26 -4.53
CA ARG A 71 12.75 -4.06 -5.26
C ARG A 71 11.30 -3.65 -5.01
N ILE A 72 10.46 -4.54 -4.47
CA ILE A 72 9.04 -4.24 -4.27
C ILE A 72 8.68 -4.38 -2.81
N LEU A 73 8.84 -5.56 -2.21
CA LEU A 73 8.43 -5.84 -0.83
C LEU A 73 9.17 -4.97 0.19
N GLU A 74 10.49 -4.96 0.14
CA GLU A 74 11.32 -4.17 1.06
C GLU A 74 11.02 -2.66 0.97
N PRO A 75 11.02 -2.01 -0.21
CA PRO A 75 10.61 -0.61 -0.33
C PRO A 75 9.17 -0.36 0.13
N THR A 76 8.23 -1.26 -0.17
CA THR A 76 6.83 -1.15 0.28
C THR A 76 6.74 -1.04 1.80
N ILE A 77 7.50 -1.87 2.54
CA ILE A 77 7.54 -1.80 4.01
C ILE A 77 8.11 -0.45 4.48
N PHE A 78 9.22 0.00 3.89
CA PHE A 78 9.80 1.30 4.24
C PHE A 78 8.84 2.47 3.96
N TYR A 79 8.10 2.42 2.86
CA TYR A 79 7.11 3.44 2.55
C TYR A 79 5.93 3.44 3.52
N ILE A 80 5.49 2.28 4.01
CA ILE A 80 4.47 2.21 5.07
C ILE A 80 4.99 2.86 6.35
N ILE A 81 6.21 2.53 6.78
CA ILE A 81 6.83 3.12 7.96
C ILE A 81 6.96 4.64 7.81
N ALA A 82 7.45 5.10 6.66
CA ALA A 82 7.57 6.53 6.36
C ALA A 82 6.20 7.23 6.37
N ALA A 83 5.15 6.60 5.83
CA ALA A 83 3.80 7.14 5.83
C ALA A 83 3.26 7.29 7.27
N VAL A 84 3.46 6.28 8.13
CA VAL A 84 3.06 6.36 9.55
C VAL A 84 3.78 7.49 10.27
N ILE A 85 5.10 7.62 10.08
CA ILE A 85 5.89 8.72 10.64
C ILE A 85 5.36 10.08 10.16
N GLY A 86 5.09 10.20 8.86
CA GLY A 86 4.55 11.42 8.26
C GLY A 86 3.19 11.80 8.86
N VAL A 87 2.29 10.83 9.05
CA VAL A 87 1.00 11.05 9.72
C VAL A 87 1.19 11.53 11.15
N VAL A 88 2.05 10.87 11.93
CA VAL A 88 2.30 11.24 13.34
C VAL A 88 2.88 12.66 13.44
N ILE A 89 3.91 12.98 12.65
CA ILE A 89 4.51 14.33 12.65
C ILE A 89 3.48 15.37 12.22
N GLY A 90 2.73 15.10 11.14
CA GLY A 90 1.69 16.00 10.66
C GLY A 90 0.63 16.28 11.71
N LEU A 91 0.17 15.24 12.42
CA LEU A 91 -0.77 15.37 13.53
C LEU A 91 -0.18 16.19 14.68
N LEU A 92 1.07 15.96 15.08
CA LEU A 92 1.72 16.71 16.17
C LEU A 92 1.89 18.20 15.83
N VAL A 93 2.30 18.51 14.60
CA VAL A 93 2.44 19.90 14.13
C VAL A 93 1.08 20.59 14.11
N PHE A 94 0.06 19.91 13.55
CA PHE A 94 -1.31 20.42 13.54
C PHE A 94 -1.83 20.68 14.95
N LEU A 95 -1.63 19.72 15.85
CA LEU A 95 -2.08 19.80 17.24
C LEU A 95 -1.36 20.95 17.97
N GLY A 96 -0.04 21.08 17.80
CA GLY A 96 0.74 22.19 18.37
C GLY A 96 0.30 23.57 17.86
N ALA A 97 -0.17 23.67 16.61
CA ALA A 97 -0.68 24.91 16.05
C ALA A 97 -2.03 25.32 16.67
N ILE A 98 -2.92 24.37 16.99
CA ILE A 98 -4.25 24.66 17.57
C ILE A 98 -4.26 24.67 19.10
N MET A 99 -3.38 23.91 19.75
CA MET A 99 -3.26 23.86 21.22
C MET A 99 -2.58 25.10 21.79
N LYS A 100 -2.00 25.96 20.94
CA LYS A 100 -1.47 27.25 21.35
C LYS A 100 -2.55 28.34 21.26
N THR A 101 -3.57 28.15 22.08
CA THR A 101 -4.47 29.14 22.68
C THR A 101 -4.75 28.66 24.10
#